data_AF-A0A9E3GYX8-F1
#
_entry.id   AF-A0A9E3GYX8-F1
#
_cell.length_a   1.000
_cell.length_b   1.000
_cell.length_c   1.000
_cell.angle_alpha   90.00
_cell.angle_beta   90.00
_cell.angle_gamma   90.00
#
_symmetry.space_group_name_H-M   'P 1'
#
loop_
_entity.id
_entity.type
_entity.pdbx_description
1 polymer ?
#
loop_
_entity_poly.entity_id
_entity_poly.type
_entity_poly.pdbx_seq_one_letter_code
_entity_poly.pdbx_strand_id
1 'polypeptide(L)'
;MADGLAVMWDDAKKTFEQMTGKKKPKESKGIFNAFGSYTGLSGALEKFDKAEDAANKTNTEKSSDLKAGNKLVDEMETQLGNYKKASASYTSVLGKEIGKEINERTEADVKTAYERALKYLNKVLASVQATGESRVAATRQRFNTAEKDLTAKEKMLLNWQNNVKAALARAAAAAGKVKASPTVATYNSIFPKAARDVTMQLVLAKDLDGFLMDPKVILQSMGPWGRQDGQEPATLPDDATQQDVVKNLVGFVKELKKAQQLVATKNAYSL
;
A
#
# COMPACT_ATOMS: atom_id res chain seq x y z
N MET A 1 19.59 9.75 0.05
CA MET A 1 18.20 10.25 0.09
C MET A 1 18.14 11.46 -0.82
N ALA A 2 17.14 11.58 -1.68
CA ALA A 2 16.98 12.81 -2.47
C ALA A 2 16.70 13.97 -1.49
N ASP A 3 17.36 15.11 -1.67
CA ASP A 3 17.15 16.27 -0.80
C ASP A 3 15.69 16.72 -0.84
N GLY A 4 15.16 17.19 0.29
CA GLY A 4 13.80 17.74 0.38
C GLY A 4 13.61 18.94 -0.55
N LEU A 5 12.39 19.18 -1.04
CA LEU A 5 12.14 20.32 -1.92
C LEU A 5 12.45 21.64 -1.22
N ALA A 6 12.23 21.73 0.10
CA ALA A 6 12.58 22.90 0.89
C ALA A 6 14.10 23.17 0.87
N VAL A 7 14.93 22.12 0.88
CA VAL A 7 16.40 22.24 0.80
C VAL A 7 16.82 22.76 -0.58
N MET A 8 16.24 22.23 -1.65
CA MET A 8 16.50 22.71 -3.02
C MET A 8 16.18 24.21 -3.15
N TRP A 9 15.09 24.66 -2.53
CA TRP A 9 14.73 26.07 -2.51
C TRP A 9 15.70 26.92 -1.69
N ASP A 10 16.15 26.44 -0.53
CA ASP A 10 17.16 27.13 0.28
C ASP A 10 18.49 27.33 -0.46
N ASP A 11 18.91 26.34 -1.24
CA ASP A 11 20.13 26.44 -2.06
C ASP A 11 19.97 27.36 -3.26
N ALA A 12 18.78 27.39 -3.87
CA ALA A 12 18.44 28.37 -4.91
C ALA A 12 18.58 29.81 -4.39
N LYS A 13 18.09 30.06 -3.17
CA LYS A 13 18.20 31.36 -2.49
C LYS A 13 19.66 31.76 -2.25
N LYS A 14 20.50 30.84 -1.74
CA LYS A 14 21.93 31.10 -1.52
C LYS A 14 22.65 31.43 -2.83
N THR A 15 22.36 30.68 -3.89
CA THR A 15 22.97 30.90 -5.21
C THR A 15 22.57 32.26 -5.78
N PHE A 16 21.30 32.67 -5.62
CA PHE A 16 20.86 34.01 -6.03
C PHE A 16 21.61 35.13 -5.31
N GLU A 17 21.85 35.00 -3.99
CA GLU A 17 22.63 35.97 -3.22
C GLU A 17 24.08 36.06 -3.72
N GLN A 18 24.71 34.91 -3.97
CA GLN A 18 26.08 34.85 -4.50
C GLN A 18 26.18 35.53 -5.87
N MET A 19 25.19 35.32 -6.74
CA MET A 19 25.18 35.92 -8.08
C MET A 19 24.99 37.45 -8.05
N THR A 20 24.26 37.98 -7.07
CA THR A 20 23.87 39.41 -7.02
C THR A 20 24.68 40.24 -6.03
N GLY A 21 25.39 39.61 -5.09
CA GLY A 21 26.10 40.29 -4.01
C GLY A 21 25.17 41.02 -3.03
N LYS A 22 23.85 40.81 -3.11
CA LYS A 22 22.85 41.39 -2.20
C LYS A 22 22.19 40.29 -1.38
N LYS A 23 21.66 40.69 -0.22
CA LYS A 23 20.88 39.79 0.64
C LYS A 23 19.63 39.27 -0.09
N LYS A 24 19.25 38.05 0.26
CA LYS A 24 18.08 37.28 -0.15
C LYS A 24 16.87 38.17 -0.41
N PRO A 25 16.22 38.09 -1.59
CA PRO A 25 14.88 38.63 -1.74
C PRO A 25 13.98 37.92 -0.72
N LYS A 26 13.39 38.67 0.22
CA LYS A 26 12.59 38.08 1.29
C LYS A 26 11.29 37.52 0.70
N GLU A 27 10.93 36.29 1.06
CA GLU A 27 9.66 35.66 0.64
C GLU A 27 8.42 36.44 1.12
N SER A 28 8.58 37.26 2.16
CA SER A 28 7.53 38.11 2.73
C SER A 28 7.70 39.61 2.46
N LYS A 29 8.70 40.03 1.66
CA LYS A 29 8.89 41.44 1.31
C LYS A 29 9.62 41.52 -0.02
N GLY A 30 9.03 42.23 -1.00
CA GLY A 30 9.80 42.80 -2.09
C GLY A 30 11.06 43.49 -1.54
N ILE A 31 12.08 43.66 -2.37
CA ILE A 31 13.45 44.03 -1.94
C ILE A 31 13.41 45.22 -0.94
N PHE A 32 12.40 46.12 -0.99
CA PHE A 32 12.14 47.18 0.00
C PHE A 32 10.67 47.43 0.44
N ASN A 33 9.97 46.46 1.04
CA ASN A 33 8.62 46.62 1.65
C ASN A 33 7.44 46.82 0.67
N ALA A 34 6.67 45.76 0.43
CA ALA A 34 5.21 45.82 0.22
C ALA A 34 4.68 44.38 0.11
N PHE A 35 4.54 43.65 1.22
CA PHE A 35 3.78 42.40 1.22
C PHE A 35 3.04 42.22 2.55
N GLY A 36 1.72 42.12 2.43
CA GLY A 36 0.86 41.53 3.45
C GLY A 36 1.23 40.06 3.64
N SER A 37 1.14 39.62 4.89
CA SER A 37 1.64 38.36 5.44
C SER A 37 1.29 37.10 4.63
N TYR A 38 2.25 36.43 3.97
CA TYR A 38 2.09 34.99 3.68
C TYR A 38 3.40 34.19 3.68
N THR A 39 3.28 33.06 4.35
CA THR A 39 4.07 31.82 4.46
C THR A 39 4.28 31.06 3.12
N GLY A 40 4.61 31.75 2.02
CA GLY A 40 4.29 31.31 0.65
C GLY A 40 5.04 30.09 0.06
N LEU A 41 6.38 30.16 -0.09
CA LEU A 41 7.16 29.12 -0.80
C LEU A 41 7.74 28.09 0.18
N SER A 42 8.59 28.53 1.13
CA SER A 42 9.22 27.62 2.09
C SER A 42 8.18 26.86 2.91
N GLY A 43 7.12 27.55 3.37
CA GLY A 43 6.06 26.91 4.14
C GLY A 43 5.27 25.85 3.36
N ALA A 44 5.07 26.05 2.06
CA ALA A 44 4.43 25.05 1.19
C ALA A 44 5.35 23.85 0.99
N LEU A 45 6.64 24.08 0.72
CA LEU A 45 7.62 23.01 0.50
C LEU A 45 7.90 22.20 1.77
N GLU A 46 8.00 22.83 2.95
CA GLU A 46 8.14 22.11 4.23
C GLU A 46 6.93 21.22 4.53
N LYS A 47 5.71 21.71 4.25
CA LYS A 47 4.50 20.91 4.41
C LYS A 47 4.43 19.77 3.40
N PHE A 48 4.87 20.01 2.16
CA PHE A 48 5.04 18.97 1.15
C PHE A 48 6.01 17.88 1.65
N ASP A 49 7.22 18.26 2.07
CA ASP A 49 8.26 17.32 2.53
C ASP A 49 7.77 16.52 3.75
N LYS A 50 7.02 17.14 4.67
CA LYS A 50 6.38 16.45 5.81
C LYS A 50 5.31 15.46 5.37
N ALA A 51 4.45 15.84 4.41
CA ALA A 51 3.43 14.95 3.88
C ALA A 51 4.05 13.77 3.12
N GLU A 52 5.12 14.01 2.36
CA GLU A 52 5.90 12.97 1.67
C GLU A 52 6.54 11.98 2.65
N ASP A 53 7.22 12.48 3.69
CA ASP A 53 7.82 11.63 4.72
C ASP A 53 6.77 10.79 5.46
N ALA A 54 5.65 11.41 5.83
CA ALA A 54 4.52 10.69 6.42
C ALA A 54 3.97 9.62 5.46
N ALA A 55 3.80 9.96 4.18
CA ALA A 55 3.32 9.01 3.18
C ALA A 55 4.29 7.84 3.04
N ASN A 56 5.60 8.07 3.05
CA ASN A 56 6.62 7.02 2.96
C ASN A 56 6.65 6.07 4.16
N LYS A 57 6.12 6.48 5.31
CA LYS A 57 6.00 5.66 6.51
C LYS A 57 4.67 4.92 6.62
N THR A 58 3.68 5.24 5.77
CA THR A 58 2.37 4.59 5.79
C THR A 58 2.46 3.14 5.34
N ASN A 59 1.86 2.23 6.11
CA ASN A 59 1.75 0.82 5.74
C ASN A 59 0.77 0.63 4.57
N THR A 60 1.18 -0.08 3.52
CA THR A 60 0.35 -0.34 2.33
C THR A 60 -0.40 -1.67 2.37
N GLU A 61 -0.28 -2.44 3.45
CA GLU A 61 -0.90 -3.76 3.60
C GLU A 61 -2.29 -3.71 4.24
N LYS A 62 -2.74 -2.53 4.70
CA LYS A 62 -4.03 -2.35 5.36
C LYS A 62 -4.88 -1.32 4.65
N SER A 63 -6.16 -1.64 4.44
CA SER A 63 -7.11 -0.78 3.73
C SER A 63 -7.32 0.58 4.43
N SER A 64 -7.39 0.59 5.76
CA SER A 64 -7.49 1.82 6.57
C SER A 64 -6.27 2.74 6.41
N ASP A 65 -5.07 2.15 6.33
CA ASP A 65 -3.83 2.90 6.12
C ASP A 65 -3.71 3.43 4.68
N LEU A 66 -4.22 2.72 3.67
CA LEU A 66 -4.29 3.23 2.29
C LEU A 66 -5.13 4.51 2.18
N LYS A 67 -6.26 4.58 2.89
CA LYS A 67 -7.10 5.78 2.91
C LYS A 67 -6.36 6.96 3.54
N ALA A 68 -5.62 6.73 4.63
CA ALA A 68 -4.78 7.75 5.25
C ALA A 68 -3.63 8.18 4.31
N GLY A 69 -3.01 7.21 3.62
CA GLY A 69 -1.98 7.44 2.61
C GLY A 69 -2.46 8.32 1.45
N ASN A 70 -3.63 8.02 0.87
CA ASN A 70 -4.21 8.83 -0.20
C ASN A 70 -4.48 10.28 0.22
N LYS A 71 -4.93 10.51 1.46
CA LYS A 71 -5.08 11.88 2.00
C LYS A 71 -3.75 12.63 2.08
N LEU A 72 -2.65 11.94 2.38
CA LEU A 72 -1.32 12.56 2.39
C LEU A 72 -0.88 12.95 0.98
N VAL A 73 -1.22 12.15 -0.03
CA VAL A 73 -0.93 12.52 -1.43
C VAL A 73 -1.77 13.72 -1.87
N ASP A 74 -3.03 13.82 -1.44
CA ASP A 74 -3.88 15.01 -1.70
C ASP A 74 -3.32 16.26 -1.01
N GLU A 75 -2.76 16.11 0.19
CA GLU A 75 -2.04 17.19 0.88
C GLU A 75 -0.78 17.60 0.10
N MET A 76 0.00 16.64 -0.41
CA MET A 76 1.16 16.94 -1.27
C MET A 76 0.75 17.74 -2.52
N GLU A 77 -0.33 17.34 -3.20
CA GLU A 77 -0.89 18.07 -4.35
C GLU A 77 -1.33 19.49 -4.00
N THR A 78 -2.01 19.63 -2.86
CA THR A 78 -2.45 20.92 -2.33
C THR A 78 -1.27 21.85 -2.09
N GLN A 79 -0.23 21.36 -1.42
CA GLN A 79 0.96 22.17 -1.13
C GLN A 79 1.77 22.49 -2.39
N LEU A 80 1.84 21.58 -3.36
CA LEU A 80 2.46 21.85 -4.66
C LEU A 80 1.68 22.90 -5.45
N GLY A 81 0.35 22.90 -5.37
CA GLY A 81 -0.52 23.94 -5.93
C GLY A 81 -0.30 25.31 -5.26
N ASN A 82 -0.15 25.33 -3.94
CA ASN A 82 0.19 26.55 -3.18
C ASN A 82 1.57 27.09 -3.58
N TYR A 83 2.56 26.20 -3.68
CA TYR A 83 3.91 26.51 -4.16
C TYR A 83 3.87 27.13 -5.56
N LYS A 84 3.15 26.54 -6.51
CA LYS A 84 3.04 27.05 -7.90
C LYS A 84 2.49 28.48 -7.93
N LYS A 85 1.42 28.76 -7.16
CA LYS A 85 0.85 30.11 -7.04
C LYS A 85 1.84 31.10 -6.41
N ALA A 86 2.49 30.68 -5.32
CA ALA A 86 3.49 31.51 -4.63
C ALA A 86 4.70 31.80 -5.53
N SER A 87 5.16 30.81 -6.28
CA SER A 87 6.27 30.92 -7.24
C SER A 87 5.96 31.93 -8.33
N ALA A 88 4.80 31.83 -8.97
CA ALA A 88 4.39 32.75 -10.04
C ALA A 88 4.29 34.20 -9.53
N SER A 89 3.70 34.39 -8.35
CA SER A 89 3.63 35.70 -7.70
C SER A 89 5.02 36.26 -7.41
N TYR A 90 5.88 35.45 -6.80
CA TYR A 90 7.25 35.81 -6.43
C TYR A 90 8.10 36.23 -7.65
N THR A 91 8.08 35.45 -8.73
CA THR A 91 8.86 35.75 -9.95
C THR A 91 8.33 36.97 -10.69
N SER A 92 7.01 37.20 -10.67
CA SER A 92 6.39 38.39 -11.28
C SER A 92 6.82 39.67 -10.57
N VAL A 93 6.80 39.68 -9.24
CA VAL A 93 7.25 40.81 -8.42
C VAL A 93 8.74 41.06 -8.64
N LEU A 94 9.56 40.01 -8.53
CA LEU A 94 11.01 40.13 -8.69
C LEU A 94 11.37 40.63 -10.09
N GLY A 95 10.67 40.17 -11.12
CA GLY A 95 10.82 40.65 -12.49
C GLY A 95 10.49 42.14 -12.65
N LYS A 96 9.43 42.65 -12.01
CA LYS A 96 9.08 44.08 -12.05
C LYS A 96 10.13 44.96 -11.36
N GLU A 97 10.62 44.53 -10.21
CA GLU A 97 11.64 45.29 -9.46
C GLU A 97 12.97 45.33 -10.22
N ILE A 98 13.41 44.20 -10.76
CA ILE A 98 14.62 44.13 -11.61
C ILE A 98 14.42 44.93 -12.90
N GLY A 99 13.19 44.96 -13.46
CA GLY A 99 12.85 45.76 -14.63
C GLY A 99 13.05 47.27 -14.44
N LYS A 100 12.81 47.79 -13.23
CA LYS A 100 13.08 49.21 -12.93
C LYS A 100 14.57 49.51 -13.03
N GLU A 101 15.41 48.66 -12.43
CA GLU A 101 16.87 48.80 -12.48
C GLU A 101 17.41 48.67 -13.91
N ILE A 102 16.81 47.79 -14.73
CA ILE A 102 17.17 47.66 -16.15
C ILE A 102 16.82 48.93 -16.92
N ASN A 103 15.64 49.52 -16.69
CA ASN A 103 15.21 50.72 -17.43
C ASN A 103 16.04 51.96 -17.09
N GLU A 104 16.73 51.96 -15.95
CA GLU A 104 17.61 53.04 -15.50
C GLU A 104 19.06 52.87 -15.99
N ARG A 105 19.37 51.80 -16.73
CA ARG A 105 20.76 51.52 -17.19
C ARG A 105 21.15 52.35 -18.41
N THR A 106 22.40 52.79 -18.43
CA THR A 106 23.01 53.52 -19.55
C THR A 106 23.57 52.62 -20.65
N GLU A 107 23.88 51.35 -20.35
CA GLU A 107 24.44 50.37 -21.29
C GLU A 107 23.41 49.27 -21.61
N ALA A 108 22.73 49.39 -22.75
CA ALA A 108 21.59 48.53 -23.09
C ALA A 108 21.94 47.05 -23.38
N ASP A 109 23.19 46.77 -23.79
CA ASP A 109 23.60 45.47 -24.34
C ASP A 109 24.18 44.48 -23.30
N VAL A 110 24.43 44.93 -22.06
CA VAL A 110 25.03 44.08 -21.02
C VAL A 110 23.95 43.63 -20.04
N LYS A 111 23.73 42.30 -19.98
CA LYS A 111 22.81 41.72 -18.99
C LYS A 111 23.33 41.93 -17.57
N THR A 112 22.48 42.43 -16.69
CA THR A 112 22.83 42.66 -15.28
C THR A 112 22.97 41.34 -14.53
N ALA A 113 23.64 41.37 -13.37
CA ALA A 113 23.69 40.23 -12.46
C ALA A 113 22.28 39.76 -12.05
N TYR A 114 21.35 40.70 -11.88
CA TYR A 114 19.95 40.41 -11.53
C TYR A 114 19.17 39.74 -12.66
N GLU A 115 19.36 40.14 -13.91
CA GLU A 115 18.73 39.46 -15.06
C GLU A 115 19.18 37.99 -15.15
N ARG A 116 20.48 37.74 -14.96
CA ARG A 116 21.03 36.39 -14.93
C ARG A 116 20.50 35.59 -13.74
N ALA A 117 20.47 36.18 -12.55
CA ALA A 117 20.02 35.55 -11.33
C ALA A 117 18.51 35.23 -11.36
N LEU A 118 17.67 36.12 -11.89
CA LEU A 118 16.23 35.88 -12.09
C LEU A 118 15.99 34.73 -13.06
N LYS A 119 16.71 34.69 -14.20
CA LYS A 119 16.61 33.58 -15.16
C LYS A 119 16.99 32.25 -14.53
N TYR A 120 18.05 32.22 -13.73
CA TYR A 120 18.44 31.04 -12.96
C TYR A 120 17.33 30.62 -11.98
N LEU A 121 16.81 31.56 -11.19
CA LEU A 121 15.80 31.30 -10.17
C LEU A 121 14.51 30.73 -10.77
N ASN A 122 14.05 31.27 -11.90
CA ASN A 122 12.90 30.74 -12.64
C ASN A 122 13.10 29.28 -13.05
N LYS A 123 14.31 28.91 -13.51
CA LYS A 123 14.61 27.52 -13.86
C LYS A 123 14.59 26.61 -12.64
N VAL A 124 15.16 27.05 -11.52
CA VAL A 124 15.16 26.25 -10.30
C VAL A 124 13.75 26.07 -9.75
N LEU A 125 12.94 27.13 -9.72
CA LEU A 125 11.55 27.05 -9.28
C LEU A 125 10.72 26.07 -10.13
N ALA A 126 10.91 26.09 -11.45
CA ALA A 126 10.29 25.12 -12.35
C ALA A 126 10.80 23.69 -12.10
N SER A 127 12.10 23.51 -11.82
CA SER A 127 12.69 22.21 -11.49
C SER A 127 12.15 21.65 -10.17
N VAL A 128 11.98 22.50 -9.15
CA VAL A 128 11.36 22.12 -7.87
C VAL A 128 9.91 21.69 -8.08
N GLN A 129 9.14 22.44 -8.90
CA GLN A 129 7.77 22.05 -9.24
C GLN A 129 7.73 20.67 -9.91
N ALA A 130 8.54 20.46 -10.96
CA ALA A 130 8.57 19.20 -11.71
C ALA A 130 9.00 18.02 -10.82
N THR A 131 9.94 18.25 -9.90
CA THR A 131 10.36 17.24 -8.92
C THR A 131 9.20 16.89 -7.97
N GLY A 132 8.47 17.89 -7.48
CA GLY A 132 7.27 17.68 -6.67
C GLY A 132 6.17 16.93 -7.42
N GLU A 133 5.90 17.28 -8.68
CA GLU A 133 4.92 16.59 -9.53
C GLU A 133 5.29 15.11 -9.73
N SER A 134 6.57 14.82 -9.97
CA SER A 134 7.08 13.45 -10.10
C SER A 134 6.92 12.66 -8.80
N ARG A 135 7.23 13.25 -7.65
CA ARG A 135 7.08 12.61 -6.32
C ARG A 135 5.62 12.34 -5.96
N VAL A 136 4.72 13.27 -6.25
CA VAL A 136 3.26 13.07 -6.13
C VAL A 136 2.83 11.89 -6.98
N ALA A 137 3.20 11.87 -8.26
CA ALA A 137 2.81 10.80 -9.18
C ALA A 137 3.31 9.42 -8.72
N ALA A 138 4.57 9.33 -8.29
CA ALA A 138 5.16 8.09 -7.78
C ALA A 138 4.43 7.62 -6.50
N THR A 139 4.16 8.53 -5.57
CA THR A 139 3.46 8.21 -4.31
C THR A 139 2.02 7.76 -4.57
N ARG A 140 1.31 8.46 -5.46
CA ARG A 140 -0.04 8.10 -5.92
C ARG A 140 -0.07 6.72 -6.54
N GLN A 141 0.87 6.42 -7.43
CA GLN A 141 0.99 5.12 -8.09
C GLN A 141 1.21 3.99 -7.07
N ARG A 142 2.05 4.21 -6.06
CA ARG A 142 2.30 3.24 -4.99
C ARG A 142 1.00 2.88 -4.26
N PHE A 143 0.24 3.87 -3.80
CA PHE A 143 -1.03 3.61 -3.10
C PHE A 143 -2.09 2.99 -4.00
N ASN A 144 -2.23 3.44 -5.25
CA ASN A 144 -3.17 2.85 -6.22
C ASN A 144 -2.85 1.39 -6.53
N THR A 145 -1.57 1.02 -6.55
CA THR A 145 -1.16 -0.37 -6.78
C THR A 145 -1.49 -1.24 -5.58
N ALA A 146 -1.16 -0.77 -4.37
CA ALA A 146 -1.50 -1.47 -3.14
C ALA A 146 -3.01 -1.66 -2.95
N GLU A 147 -3.82 -0.67 -3.32
CA GLU A 147 -5.29 -0.78 -3.27
C GLU A 147 -5.83 -1.88 -4.20
N LYS A 148 -5.29 -1.97 -5.42
CA LYS A 148 -5.64 -3.04 -6.36
C LYS A 148 -5.23 -4.42 -5.83
N ASP A 149 -4.04 -4.51 -5.25
CA ASP A 149 -3.52 -5.77 -4.70
C ASP A 149 -4.34 -6.23 -3.49
N LEU A 150 -4.71 -5.32 -2.58
CA LEU A 150 -5.62 -5.63 -1.48
C LEU A 150 -6.99 -6.07 -1.98
N THR A 151 -7.56 -5.37 -2.97
CA THR A 151 -8.83 -5.78 -3.58
C THR A 151 -8.75 -7.20 -4.17
N ALA A 152 -7.63 -7.57 -4.80
CA ALA A 152 -7.41 -8.91 -5.31
C ALA A 152 -7.30 -9.95 -4.18
N LYS A 153 -6.53 -9.66 -3.12
CA LYS A 153 -6.41 -10.53 -1.94
C LYS A 153 -7.75 -10.72 -1.22
N GLU A 154 -8.54 -9.67 -1.07
CA GLU A 154 -9.89 -9.73 -0.49
C GLU A 154 -10.82 -10.62 -1.31
N LYS A 155 -10.81 -10.48 -2.65
CA LYS A 155 -11.56 -11.36 -3.55
C LYS A 155 -11.11 -12.81 -3.45
N MET A 156 -9.80 -13.05 -3.37
CA MET A 156 -9.25 -14.39 -3.18
C MET A 156 -9.71 -14.99 -1.85
N LEU A 157 -9.68 -14.21 -0.77
CA LEU A 157 -10.17 -14.65 0.54
C LEU A 157 -11.67 -14.98 0.50
N LEU A 158 -12.50 -14.14 -0.12
CA LEU A 158 -13.94 -14.39 -0.24
C LEU A 158 -14.22 -15.67 -1.05
N ASN A 159 -13.53 -15.86 -2.17
CA ASN A 159 -13.65 -17.06 -2.99
C ASN A 159 -13.19 -18.30 -2.21
N TRP A 160 -12.07 -18.20 -1.50
CA TRP A 160 -11.60 -19.26 -0.61
C TRP A 160 -12.63 -19.59 0.48
N GLN A 161 -13.21 -18.59 1.15
CA GLN A 161 -14.23 -18.77 2.18
C GLN A 161 -15.45 -19.53 1.62
N ASN A 162 -15.90 -19.20 0.42
CA ASN A 162 -17.01 -19.91 -0.23
C ASN A 162 -16.64 -21.37 -0.56
N ASN A 163 -15.44 -21.58 -1.12
CA ASN A 163 -14.97 -22.90 -1.52
C ASN A 163 -14.74 -23.83 -0.31
N VAL A 164 -14.13 -23.32 0.76
CA VAL A 164 -13.87 -24.10 1.99
C VAL A 164 -15.18 -24.42 2.72
N LYS A 165 -16.16 -23.50 2.77
CA LYS A 165 -17.51 -23.81 3.31
C LYS A 165 -18.17 -24.95 2.54
N ALA A 166 -18.11 -24.91 1.21
CA ALA A 166 -18.65 -25.97 0.37
C ALA A 166 -17.93 -27.31 0.56
N ALA A 167 -16.59 -27.30 0.64
CA ALA A 167 -15.78 -28.50 0.92
C ALA A 167 -16.10 -29.10 2.29
N LEU A 168 -16.20 -28.27 3.33
CA LEU A 168 -16.56 -28.70 4.69
C LEU A 168 -17.98 -29.27 4.75
N ALA A 169 -18.94 -28.68 4.03
CA ALA A 169 -20.30 -29.21 3.94
C ALA A 169 -20.34 -30.59 3.27
N ARG A 170 -19.60 -30.78 2.16
CA ARG A 170 -19.46 -32.10 1.51
C ARG A 170 -18.79 -33.12 2.42
N ALA A 171 -17.74 -32.72 3.14
CA ALA A 171 -17.03 -33.58 4.08
C ALA A 171 -17.90 -33.97 5.30
N ALA A 172 -18.73 -33.06 5.80
CA ALA A 172 -19.72 -33.35 6.83
C ALA A 172 -20.80 -34.34 6.34
N ALA A 173 -21.29 -34.16 5.11
CA ALA A 173 -22.26 -35.09 4.50
C ALA A 173 -21.64 -36.49 4.30
N ALA A 174 -20.38 -36.56 3.86
CA ALA A 174 -19.60 -37.79 3.76
C ALA A 174 -19.47 -38.49 5.12
N ALA A 175 -19.09 -37.75 6.17
CA ALA A 175 -19.04 -38.28 7.53
C ALA A 175 -20.40 -38.80 8.01
N GLY A 176 -21.49 -38.11 7.67
CA GLY A 176 -22.86 -38.56 7.95
C GLY A 176 -23.22 -39.89 7.27
N LYS A 177 -22.82 -40.07 6.00
CA LYS A 177 -23.02 -41.34 5.27
C LYS A 177 -22.28 -42.50 5.91
N VAL A 178 -21.01 -42.32 6.28
CA VAL A 178 -20.23 -43.37 6.96
C VAL A 178 -20.78 -43.64 8.35
N LYS A 179 -21.27 -42.62 9.07
CA LYS A 179 -21.95 -42.82 10.36
C LYS A 179 -23.22 -43.68 10.22
N ALA A 180 -23.97 -43.51 9.15
CA ALA A 180 -25.19 -44.27 8.88
C ALA A 180 -24.89 -45.72 8.44
N SER A 181 -23.77 -45.95 7.75
CA SER A 181 -23.31 -47.28 7.33
C SER A 181 -21.79 -47.42 7.54
N PRO A 182 -21.36 -47.79 8.76
CA PRO A 182 -19.95 -47.77 9.17
C PRO A 182 -19.21 -49.03 8.70
N THR A 183 -19.16 -49.26 7.39
CA THR A 183 -18.41 -50.35 6.77
C THR A 183 -17.09 -49.84 6.18
N VAL A 184 -16.10 -50.73 6.06
CA VAL A 184 -14.80 -50.43 5.43
C VAL A 184 -14.99 -49.95 3.98
N ALA A 185 -15.87 -50.59 3.22
CA ALA A 185 -16.19 -50.21 1.84
C ALA A 185 -16.79 -48.79 1.75
N THR A 186 -17.74 -48.44 2.62
CA THR A 186 -18.33 -47.10 2.66
C THR A 186 -17.29 -46.06 3.10
N TYR A 187 -16.42 -46.38 4.05
CA TYR A 187 -15.33 -45.51 4.49
C TYR A 187 -14.34 -45.23 3.35
N ASN A 188 -13.77 -46.29 2.74
CA ASN A 188 -12.71 -46.20 1.73
C ASN A 188 -13.20 -45.53 0.44
N SER A 189 -14.48 -45.66 0.08
CA SER A 189 -15.04 -45.01 -1.11
C SER A 189 -15.33 -43.52 -0.95
N ILE A 190 -15.53 -43.05 0.29
CA ILE A 190 -16.05 -41.69 0.55
C ILE A 190 -14.97 -40.75 1.09
N PHE A 191 -14.20 -41.18 2.08
CA PHE A 191 -13.30 -40.29 2.82
C PHE A 191 -12.12 -39.74 2.02
N PRO A 192 -11.43 -40.53 1.18
CA PRO A 192 -10.34 -40.02 0.34
C PRO A 192 -10.71 -38.76 -0.44
N LYS A 193 -11.88 -38.76 -1.09
CA LYS A 193 -12.36 -37.62 -1.87
C LYS A 193 -12.78 -36.45 -0.98
N ALA A 194 -13.54 -36.72 0.07
CA ALA A 194 -14.02 -35.69 1.00
C ALA A 194 -12.86 -34.96 1.70
N ALA A 195 -11.82 -35.70 2.09
CA ALA A 195 -10.62 -35.16 2.72
C ALA A 195 -9.74 -34.40 1.72
N ARG A 196 -9.60 -34.88 0.48
CA ARG A 196 -8.90 -34.18 -0.60
C ARG A 196 -9.48 -32.78 -0.83
N ASP A 197 -10.80 -32.67 -0.92
CA ASP A 197 -11.47 -31.39 -1.13
C ASP A 197 -11.12 -30.36 -0.04
N VAL A 198 -11.11 -30.78 1.23
CA VAL A 198 -10.78 -29.90 2.37
C VAL A 198 -9.30 -29.56 2.40
N THR A 199 -8.44 -30.55 2.20
CA THR A 199 -6.97 -30.38 2.22
C THR A 199 -6.47 -29.49 1.08
N MET A 200 -7.08 -29.54 -0.10
CA MET A 200 -6.81 -28.58 -1.18
C MET A 200 -7.11 -27.13 -0.77
N GLN A 201 -8.21 -26.89 -0.05
CA GLN A 201 -8.52 -25.54 0.45
C GLN A 201 -7.56 -25.10 1.56
N LEU A 202 -7.09 -26.02 2.40
CA LEU A 202 -6.07 -25.73 3.41
C LEU A 202 -4.69 -25.45 2.81
N VAL A 203 -4.36 -26.06 1.66
CA VAL A 203 -3.15 -25.70 0.89
C VAL A 203 -3.26 -24.28 0.37
N LEU A 204 -4.37 -23.92 -0.25
CA LEU A 204 -4.62 -22.55 -0.73
C LEU A 204 -4.62 -21.52 0.41
N ALA A 205 -5.04 -21.93 1.61
CA ALA A 205 -5.03 -21.07 2.79
C ALA A 205 -3.62 -20.76 3.32
N LYS A 206 -2.58 -21.53 2.95
CA LYS A 206 -1.21 -21.27 3.45
C LYS A 206 -0.65 -19.92 3.02
N ASP A 207 -1.13 -19.43 1.88
CA ASP A 207 -0.67 -18.20 1.24
C ASP A 207 -1.64 -17.03 1.52
N LEU A 208 -2.63 -17.26 2.41
CA LEU A 208 -3.58 -16.26 2.86
C LEU A 208 -3.27 -15.89 4.32
N ASP A 209 -3.25 -14.59 4.61
CA ASP A 209 -3.06 -14.07 5.96
C ASP A 209 -4.39 -13.90 6.70
N GLY A 210 -4.33 -13.80 8.03
CA GLY A 210 -5.47 -13.34 8.83
C GLY A 210 -6.32 -14.42 9.49
N PHE A 211 -5.84 -15.67 9.53
CA PHE A 211 -6.49 -16.75 10.26
C PHE A 211 -6.11 -16.74 11.75
N LEU A 212 -7.02 -17.18 12.61
CA LEU A 212 -6.77 -17.38 14.05
C LEU A 212 -5.84 -18.58 14.34
N MET A 213 -5.64 -19.45 13.35
CA MET A 213 -4.81 -20.65 13.47
C MET A 213 -4.09 -20.88 12.15
N ASP A 214 -2.86 -21.39 12.20
CA ASP A 214 -2.08 -21.75 11.02
C ASP A 214 -2.76 -22.92 10.27
N PRO A 215 -3.21 -22.74 9.02
CA PRO A 215 -3.80 -23.81 8.20
C PRO A 215 -2.88 -25.02 8.02
N LYS A 216 -1.55 -24.86 8.13
CA LYS A 216 -0.58 -25.96 8.02
C LYS A 216 -0.75 -26.99 9.12
N VAL A 217 -1.10 -26.56 10.33
CA VAL A 217 -1.29 -27.46 11.49
C VAL A 217 -2.47 -28.39 11.23
N ILE A 218 -3.58 -27.84 10.70
CA ILE A 218 -4.78 -28.62 10.36
C ILE A 218 -4.51 -29.50 9.14
N LEU A 219 -3.76 -29.00 8.15
CA LEU A 219 -3.38 -29.80 6.99
C LEU A 219 -2.54 -31.02 7.38
N GLN A 220 -1.59 -30.86 8.30
CA GLN A 220 -0.76 -31.96 8.79
C GLN A 220 -1.60 -33.02 9.52
N SER A 221 -2.54 -32.61 10.38
CA SER A 221 -3.41 -33.54 11.10
C SER A 221 -4.45 -34.21 10.20
N MET A 222 -4.82 -33.60 9.07
CA MET A 222 -5.65 -34.24 8.03
C MET A 222 -4.88 -35.22 7.14
N GLY A 223 -3.55 -35.31 7.29
CA GLY A 223 -2.65 -36.18 6.53
C GLY A 223 -3.13 -37.63 6.36
N PRO A 224 -3.69 -38.31 7.38
CA PRO A 224 -4.19 -39.67 7.20
C PRO A 224 -5.27 -39.82 6.11
N TRP A 225 -6.10 -38.79 5.90
CA TRP A 225 -7.24 -38.87 4.97
C TRP A 225 -7.02 -38.15 3.64
N GLY A 226 -6.14 -37.15 3.59
CA GLY A 226 -5.98 -36.27 2.43
C GLY A 226 -4.52 -35.90 2.18
N ARG A 227 -3.66 -36.91 2.00
CA ARG A 227 -2.24 -36.72 1.72
C ARG A 227 -1.99 -35.79 0.53
N GLN A 228 -0.95 -34.95 0.65
CA GLN A 228 -0.57 -33.93 -0.33
C GLN A 228 0.75 -34.24 -1.04
N ASP A 229 1.42 -35.32 -0.65
CA ASP A 229 2.71 -35.78 -1.17
C ASP A 229 2.57 -36.67 -2.42
N GLY A 230 1.36 -36.75 -3.00
CA GLY A 230 1.07 -37.61 -4.14
C GLY A 230 0.86 -39.09 -3.77
N GLN A 231 0.94 -39.45 -2.48
CA GLN A 231 0.60 -40.80 -2.02
C GLN A 231 -0.91 -40.97 -1.87
N GLU A 232 -1.38 -42.21 -2.05
CA GLU A 232 -2.75 -42.59 -1.76
C GLU A 232 -3.10 -42.27 -0.30
N PRO A 233 -4.27 -41.69 -0.01
CA PRO A 233 -4.73 -41.48 1.36
C PRO A 233 -4.89 -42.82 2.08
N ALA A 234 -4.74 -42.82 3.40
CA ALA A 234 -4.81 -44.06 4.16
C ALA A 234 -6.24 -44.63 4.11
N THR A 235 -6.37 -45.79 3.48
CA THR A 235 -7.56 -46.63 3.53
C THR A 235 -7.49 -47.58 4.72
N LEU A 236 -8.65 -48.02 5.19
CA LEU A 236 -8.72 -49.12 6.16
C LEU A 236 -8.52 -50.45 5.43
N PRO A 237 -7.80 -51.42 6.01
CA PRO A 237 -7.69 -52.76 5.45
C PRO A 237 -9.05 -53.47 5.49
N ASP A 238 -9.25 -54.44 4.59
CA ASP A 238 -10.55 -55.12 4.40
C ASP A 238 -11.02 -55.89 5.63
N ASP A 239 -10.11 -56.28 6.53
CA ASP A 239 -10.37 -56.96 7.79
C ASP A 239 -10.62 -56.00 8.98
N ALA A 240 -10.57 -54.68 8.76
CA ALA A 240 -10.82 -53.69 9.79
C ALA A 240 -12.24 -53.79 10.34
N THR A 241 -12.37 -53.59 11.66
CA THR A 241 -13.65 -53.72 12.34
C THR A 241 -14.51 -52.48 12.16
N GLN A 242 -15.82 -52.62 12.41
CA GLN A 242 -16.71 -51.47 12.52
C GLN A 242 -16.23 -50.45 13.58
N GLN A 243 -15.59 -50.91 14.66
CA GLN A 243 -15.02 -50.02 15.67
C GLN A 243 -13.86 -49.18 15.12
N ASP A 244 -13.04 -49.76 14.24
CA ASP A 244 -11.95 -49.04 13.56
C ASP A 244 -12.50 -47.95 12.63
N VAL A 245 -13.56 -48.25 11.90
CA VAL A 245 -14.28 -47.26 11.05
C VAL A 245 -14.80 -46.10 11.90
N VAL A 246 -15.46 -46.40 13.02
CA VAL A 246 -16.01 -45.39 13.94
C VAL A 246 -14.90 -44.53 14.56
N LYS A 247 -13.78 -45.14 14.98
CA LYS A 247 -12.63 -44.43 15.54
C LYS A 247 -12.03 -43.43 14.53
N ASN A 248 -11.86 -43.86 13.28
CA ASN A 248 -11.34 -42.99 12.21
C ASN A 248 -12.33 -41.88 11.85
N LEU A 249 -13.63 -42.17 11.80
CA LEU A 249 -14.69 -41.17 11.61
C LEU A 249 -14.64 -40.07 12.68
N VAL A 250 -14.49 -40.44 13.96
CA VAL A 250 -14.37 -39.46 15.06
C VAL A 250 -13.14 -38.58 14.89
N GLY A 251 -12.00 -39.15 14.48
CA GLY A 251 -10.79 -38.41 14.15
C GLY A 251 -11.02 -37.38 13.04
N PHE A 252 -11.61 -37.80 11.92
CA PHE A 252 -11.89 -36.91 10.80
C PHE A 252 -12.84 -35.76 11.17
N VAL A 253 -13.93 -36.06 11.89
CA VAL A 253 -14.89 -35.03 12.34
C VAL A 253 -14.24 -34.00 13.26
N LYS A 254 -13.29 -34.41 14.11
CA LYS A 254 -12.52 -33.49 14.96
C LYS A 254 -11.73 -32.50 14.11
N GLU A 255 -11.06 -32.97 13.05
CA GLU A 255 -10.28 -32.11 12.16
C GLU A 255 -11.19 -31.17 11.34
N LEU A 256 -12.36 -31.63 10.89
CA LEU A 256 -13.34 -30.76 10.22
C LEU A 256 -13.79 -29.58 11.11
N LYS A 257 -13.96 -29.81 12.42
CA LYS A 257 -14.31 -28.74 13.36
C LYS A 257 -13.19 -27.70 13.49
N LYS A 258 -11.93 -28.11 13.50
CA LYS A 258 -10.79 -27.18 13.48
C LYS A 258 -10.76 -26.36 12.19
N ALA A 259 -10.97 -27.03 11.05
CA ALA A 259 -11.06 -26.35 9.75
C ALA A 259 -12.24 -25.37 9.68
N GLN A 260 -13.39 -25.69 10.30
CA GLN A 260 -14.52 -24.75 10.43
C GLN A 260 -14.16 -23.50 11.26
N GLN A 261 -13.35 -23.64 12.30
CA GLN A 261 -12.91 -22.50 13.11
C GLN A 261 -12.02 -21.52 12.32
N LEU A 262 -11.27 -21.98 11.32
CA LEU A 262 -10.54 -21.09 10.38
C LEU A 262 -11.48 -20.19 9.56
N VAL A 263 -12.69 -20.64 9.29
CA VAL A 263 -13.68 -19.91 8.48
C VAL A 263 -14.46 -18.90 9.32
N ALA A 264 -14.56 -19.13 10.63
CA ALA A 264 -15.32 -18.29 11.57
C ALA A 264 -14.57 -17.05 12.06
N THR A 265 -13.34 -16.82 11.59
CA THR A 265 -12.48 -15.74 12.06
C THR A 265 -12.94 -14.39 11.52
N LYS A 266 -12.85 -13.32 12.34
CA LYS A 266 -13.07 -11.94 11.90
C LYS A 266 -12.26 -11.71 10.62
N ASN A 267 -12.91 -11.23 9.56
CA ASN A 267 -12.23 -10.85 8.31
C ASN A 267 -11.01 -10.00 8.68
N ALA A 268 -9.80 -10.50 8.43
CA ALA A 268 -8.57 -9.78 8.75
C ALA A 268 -8.40 -8.48 7.95
N TYR A 269 -9.25 -8.30 6.94
CA TYR A 269 -9.35 -7.10 6.12
C TYR A 269 -10.58 -6.25 6.45
N SER A 270 -11.44 -6.67 7.38
CA SER A 270 -12.50 -5.81 7.92
C SER A 270 -12.05 -5.19 9.24
N LEU A 271 -11.66 -3.92 9.15
CA LEU A 271 -11.57 -2.84 10.17
C LEU A 271 -10.29 -2.02 9.98
#